data_AF-A0A7K3GXU8-F1
#
_entry.id   AF-A0A7K3GXU8-F1
#
_cell.length_a   1.000
_cell.length_b   1.000
_cell.length_c   1.000
_cell.angle_alpha   90.00
_cell.angle_beta   90.00
_cell.angle_gamma   90.00
#
_symmetry.space_group_name_H-M   'P 1'
#
loop_
_entity.id
_entity.type
_entity.pdbx_description
1 polymer ?
#
loop_
_entity_poly.entity_id
_entity_poly.type
_entity_poly.pdbx_seq_one_letter_code
_entity_poly.pdbx_strand_id
1 'polypeptide(L)'
;MPKPYDPDTRWLGAVMHAAFLLLLGGALARFLLRHPGEPRTPWILALSLALALLHLLGPVLSGPGERPTGRRVAWLALVVAVWMVLVVLAPSFSWCAVPLLYTGLRTLPPRAALVLVGVLTVFVVAAQLRLAGRFDPNLLLAPPAVAAIATAVFLHTERQTARQRALIDDLIRTRRELAASERREGTLAERQRLSMEIHDSLAQGLSSQRMLLQAAERVWESDPDKARAHVKGAASVAEHNLAEARRFVHDLAPADLARGGGLEAALRALAARESGD
;
A
#
# COMPACT_ATOMS: atom_id res chain seq x y z
N MET A 1 -10.53 4.91 3.35
CA MET A 1 -9.48 4.19 4.10
C MET A 1 -8.26 5.11 4.23
N PRO A 2 -7.89 5.56 5.45
CA PRO A 2 -6.75 6.45 5.62
C PRO A 2 -5.46 5.73 5.19
N LYS A 3 -4.62 6.44 4.44
CA LYS A 3 -3.35 5.93 3.90
C LYS A 3 -2.48 5.39 5.06
N PRO A 4 -1.85 4.20 4.93
CA PRO A 4 -0.98 3.67 5.97
C PRO A 4 0.11 4.70 6.32
N TYR A 5 0.32 4.88 7.62
CA TYR A 5 1.36 5.73 8.19
C TYR A 5 2.73 5.27 7.66
N ASP A 6 3.40 6.12 6.88
CA ASP A 6 4.73 5.85 6.36
C ASP A 6 5.79 6.57 7.24
N PRO A 7 6.43 5.85 8.18
CA PRO A 7 7.44 6.44 9.07
C PRO A 7 8.65 6.97 8.29
N ASP A 8 8.96 6.41 7.13
CA ASP A 8 10.13 6.75 6.33
C ASP A 8 10.00 8.16 5.74
N THR A 9 8.77 8.53 5.37
CA THR A 9 8.48 9.88 4.86
C THR A 9 8.71 10.97 5.91
N ARG A 10 8.38 10.71 7.19
CA ARG A 10 8.61 11.67 8.29
C ARG A 10 10.08 11.76 8.67
N TRP A 11 10.77 10.61 8.74
CA TRP A 11 12.20 10.55 9.01
C TRP A 11 12.98 11.34 7.96
N LEU A 12 12.69 11.10 6.68
CA LEU A 12 13.37 11.78 5.58
C LEU A 12 13.08 13.28 5.58
N GLY A 13 11.84 13.69 5.89
CA GLY A 13 11.52 15.10 6.13
C GLY A 13 12.37 15.72 7.24
N ALA A 14 12.48 15.06 8.39
CA ALA A 14 13.28 15.52 9.52
C ALA A 14 14.77 15.61 9.18
N VAL A 15 15.33 14.62 8.49
CA VAL A 15 16.73 14.61 8.02
C VAL A 15 16.98 15.80 7.09
N MET A 16 16.08 16.09 6.17
CA MET A 16 16.25 17.23 5.24
C MET A 16 16.12 18.59 5.94
N HIS A 17 15.25 18.72 6.94
CA HIS A 17 15.18 19.94 7.76
C HIS A 17 16.44 20.12 8.60
N ALA A 18 16.95 19.04 9.21
CA ALA A 18 18.20 19.06 9.96
C ALA A 18 19.39 19.44 9.06
N ALA A 19 19.50 18.82 7.88
CA ALA A 19 20.53 19.14 6.90
C ALA A 19 20.46 20.61 6.46
N PHE A 20 19.26 21.14 6.22
CA PHE A 20 19.06 22.54 5.86
C PHE A 20 19.52 23.49 6.98
N LEU A 21 19.09 23.26 8.22
CA LEU A 21 19.47 24.10 9.36
C LEU A 21 20.99 24.04 9.63
N LEU A 22 21.60 22.87 9.46
CA LEU A 22 23.04 22.68 9.64
C LEU A 22 23.84 23.43 8.57
N LEU A 23 23.42 23.37 7.30
CA LEU A 23 24.02 24.13 6.21
C LEU A 23 23.84 25.64 6.39
N LEU A 24 22.66 26.08 6.81
CA LEU A 24 22.35 27.48 7.07
C LEU A 24 23.21 28.04 8.23
N GLY A 25 23.28 27.31 9.34
CA GLY A 25 24.09 27.66 10.49
C GLY A 25 25.59 27.68 10.17
N GLY A 26 26.08 26.70 9.40
CA GLY A 26 27.46 26.67 8.94
C GLY A 26 27.80 27.84 8.01
N ALA A 27 26.91 28.21 7.09
CA ALA A 27 27.08 29.35 6.20
C ALA A 27 27.10 30.68 6.98
N LEU A 28 26.22 30.83 7.97
CA LEU A 28 26.17 32.00 8.85
C LEU A 28 27.43 32.11 9.73
N ALA A 29 27.85 31.03 10.37
CA ALA A 29 29.08 30.99 11.17
C ALA A 29 30.31 31.37 10.33
N ARG A 30 30.41 30.82 9.11
CA ARG A 30 31.50 31.16 8.17
C ARG A 30 31.48 32.62 7.77
N PHE A 31 30.31 33.22 7.57
CA PHE A 31 30.18 34.65 7.25
C PHE A 31 30.67 35.52 8.42
N LEU A 32 30.16 35.25 9.63
CA LEU A 32 30.52 36.01 10.85
C LEU A 32 32.02 35.92 11.18
N LEU A 33 32.65 34.76 10.96
CA LEU A 33 34.09 34.56 11.18
C LEU A 33 34.97 35.27 10.15
N ARG A 34 34.50 35.41 8.90
CA ARG A 34 35.30 36.01 7.82
C ARG A 34 35.11 37.51 7.65
N HIS A 35 33.98 38.07 8.11
CA HIS A 35 33.64 39.48 7.95
C HIS A 35 33.18 40.11 9.27
N PRO A 36 34.05 40.16 10.30
CA PRO A 36 33.69 40.77 11.56
C PRO A 36 33.40 42.28 11.37
N GLY A 37 32.21 42.74 11.79
CA GLY A 37 31.84 44.15 11.81
C GLY A 37 31.28 44.73 10.50
N GLU A 38 30.90 43.90 9.53
CA GLU A 38 30.34 44.39 8.27
C GLU A 38 28.93 45.00 8.46
N PRO A 39 28.59 46.18 7.88
CA PRO A 39 27.30 46.84 8.08
C PRO A 39 26.08 46.03 7.63
N ARG A 40 26.29 45.01 6.80
CA ARG A 40 25.27 44.10 6.25
C ARG A 40 24.93 42.94 7.19
N THR A 41 25.70 42.73 8.24
CA THR A 41 25.50 41.65 9.23
C THR A 41 24.08 41.57 9.81
N PRO A 42 23.42 42.67 10.25
CA PRO A 42 22.05 42.58 10.77
C PRO A 42 21.03 42.12 9.72
N TRP A 43 21.20 42.53 8.46
CA TRP A 43 20.33 42.10 7.35
C TRP A 43 20.50 40.60 7.06
N ILE A 44 21.74 40.09 7.07
CA ILE A 44 22.03 38.68 6.83
C ILE A 44 21.47 37.81 7.96
N LEU A 45 21.57 38.26 9.22
CA LEU A 45 20.95 37.59 10.36
C LEU A 45 19.42 37.55 10.24
N ALA A 46 18.79 38.68 9.91
CA ALA A 46 17.34 38.78 9.74
C ALA A 46 16.83 37.87 8.61
N LEU A 47 17.50 37.87 7.45
CA LEU A 47 17.14 37.02 6.31
C LEU A 47 17.39 35.54 6.59
N SER A 48 18.46 35.18 7.30
CA SER A 48 18.73 33.79 7.70
C SER A 48 17.66 33.28 8.65
N LEU A 49 17.28 34.09 9.64
CA LEU A 49 16.20 33.76 10.58
C LEU A 49 14.85 33.64 9.85
N ALA A 50 14.54 34.58 8.95
CA ALA A 50 13.33 34.53 8.13
C ALA A 50 13.30 33.27 7.27
N LEU A 51 14.42 32.89 6.64
CA LEU A 51 14.52 31.70 5.81
C LEU A 51 14.37 30.41 6.64
N ALA A 52 14.95 30.35 7.84
CA ALA A 52 14.79 29.24 8.76
C ALA A 52 13.32 29.07 9.20
N LEU A 53 12.68 30.15 9.65
CA LEU A 53 11.27 30.17 10.03
C LEU A 53 10.39 29.75 8.86
N LEU A 54 10.62 30.29 7.67
CA LEU A 54 9.83 29.97 6.50
C LEU A 54 9.97 28.49 6.09
N HIS A 55 11.17 27.90 6.22
CA HIS A 55 11.39 26.47 6.01
C HIS A 55 10.71 25.58 7.05
N LEU A 56 10.74 25.98 8.33
CA LEU A 56 10.12 25.26 9.45
C LEU A 56 8.59 25.35 9.44
N LEU A 57 8.03 26.50 9.05
CA LEU A 57 6.59 26.72 8.95
C LEU A 57 5.99 26.16 7.66
N GLY A 58 6.79 25.92 6.63
CA GLY A 58 6.34 25.37 5.35
C GLY A 58 5.47 24.11 5.44
N PRO A 59 5.92 23.06 6.16
CA PRO A 59 5.14 21.85 6.39
C PRO A 59 3.81 22.08 7.13
N VAL A 60 3.78 23.02 8.08
CA VAL A 60 2.59 23.35 8.89
C VAL A 60 1.58 24.17 8.09
N LEU A 61 2.08 25.08 7.25
CA LEU A 61 1.28 25.89 6.32
C LEU A 61 0.81 25.10 5.09
N SER A 62 1.25 23.86 4.93
CA SER A 62 1.01 23.04 3.75
C SER A 62 0.34 21.74 4.18
N GLY A 63 -0.91 21.80 4.64
CA GLY A 63 -1.66 20.68 5.22
C GLY A 63 -1.44 19.33 4.50
N PRO A 64 -1.42 18.20 5.23
CA PRO A 64 -1.07 16.90 4.66
C PRO A 64 -2.00 16.51 3.51
N GLY A 65 -1.42 16.19 2.35
CA GLY A 65 -2.14 15.52 1.25
C GLY A 65 -2.79 16.39 0.18
N GLU A 66 -2.72 17.73 0.24
CA GLU A 66 -3.30 18.56 -0.84
C GLU A 66 -2.40 18.58 -2.10
N ARG A 67 -3.05 18.73 -3.26
CA ARG A 67 -2.44 18.97 -4.59
C ARG A 67 -1.45 20.15 -4.52
N PRO A 68 -0.60 20.43 -5.55
CA PRO A 68 0.18 21.66 -5.59
C PRO A 68 -0.74 22.88 -5.66
N THR A 69 -1.30 23.26 -4.50
CA THR A 69 -2.13 24.44 -4.30
C THR A 69 -1.26 25.66 -4.57
N GLY A 70 -1.81 26.70 -5.19
CA GLY A 70 -1.07 27.95 -5.47
C GLY A 70 -0.33 28.48 -4.23
N ARG A 71 -0.85 28.22 -3.03
CA ARG A 71 -0.21 28.52 -1.73
C ARG A 71 1.13 27.80 -1.50
N ARG A 72 1.27 26.52 -1.87
CA ARG A 72 2.55 25.78 -1.76
C ARG A 72 3.59 26.31 -2.75
N VAL A 73 3.15 26.63 -3.97
CA VAL A 73 4.02 27.22 -4.99
C VAL A 73 4.44 28.63 -4.58
N ALA A 74 3.53 29.44 -4.04
CA ALA A 74 3.82 30.77 -3.52
C ALA A 74 4.77 30.74 -2.32
N TRP A 75 4.58 29.78 -1.39
CA TRP A 75 5.51 29.57 -0.29
C TRP A 75 6.91 29.19 -0.80
N LEU A 76 7.01 28.23 -1.73
CA LEU A 76 8.29 27.84 -2.32
C LEU A 76 8.94 29.02 -3.06
N ALA A 77 8.16 29.81 -3.80
CA ALA A 77 8.65 31.00 -4.49
C ALA A 77 9.17 32.05 -3.50
N LEU A 78 8.48 32.27 -2.38
CA LEU A 78 8.94 33.17 -1.32
C LEU A 78 10.24 32.67 -0.68
N VAL A 79 10.31 31.37 -0.37
CA VAL A 79 11.51 30.71 0.15
C VAL A 79 12.70 30.90 -0.81
N VAL A 80 12.49 30.62 -2.10
CA VAL A 80 13.52 30.78 -3.12
C VAL A 80 13.92 32.25 -3.24
N ALA A 81 12.98 33.19 -3.27
CA ALA A 81 13.27 34.62 -3.37
C ALA A 81 14.11 35.14 -2.19
N VAL A 82 13.73 34.79 -0.94
CA VAL A 82 14.51 35.15 0.26
C VAL A 82 15.91 34.55 0.20
N TRP A 83 16.03 33.29 -0.23
CA TRP A 83 17.34 32.65 -0.40
C TRP A 83 18.19 33.30 -1.50
N MET A 84 17.60 33.67 -2.65
CA MET A 84 18.32 34.38 -3.72
C MET A 84 18.92 35.69 -3.19
N VAL A 85 18.14 36.49 -2.46
CA VAL A 85 18.62 37.73 -1.83
C VAL A 85 19.78 37.45 -0.88
N LEU A 86 19.67 36.40 -0.06
CA LEU A 86 20.71 36.00 0.88
C LEU A 86 22.01 35.58 0.17
N VAL A 87 21.92 34.86 -0.94
CA VAL A 87 23.09 34.45 -1.75
C VAL A 87 23.74 35.64 -2.45
N VAL A 88 22.97 36.64 -2.90
CA VAL A 88 23.54 37.89 -3.46
C VAL A 88 24.32 38.66 -2.40
N LEU A 89 23.82 38.70 -1.15
CA LEU A 89 24.49 39.35 -0.02
C LEU A 89 25.73 38.57 0.44
N ALA A 90 25.65 37.24 0.45
CA ALA A 90 26.70 36.34 0.89
C ALA A 90 26.68 35.01 0.10
N PRO A 91 27.59 34.79 -0.85
CA PRO A 91 27.57 33.57 -1.67
C PRO A 91 27.87 32.27 -0.93
N SER A 92 28.32 32.33 0.33
CA SER A 92 28.48 31.16 1.20
C SER A 92 27.17 30.40 1.41
N PHE A 93 26.01 31.05 1.24
CA PHE A 93 24.70 30.43 1.36
C PHE A 93 24.28 29.60 0.13
N SER A 94 25.11 29.54 -0.92
CA SER A 94 24.86 28.71 -2.11
C SER A 94 24.72 27.22 -1.80
N TRP A 95 25.37 26.73 -0.73
CA TRP A 95 25.25 25.34 -0.27
C TRP A 95 23.83 24.95 0.19
N CYS A 96 23.01 25.94 0.58
CA CYS A 96 21.60 25.71 0.91
C CYS A 96 20.73 25.42 -0.34
N ALA A 97 21.29 25.45 -1.55
CA ALA A 97 20.58 25.07 -2.78
C ALA A 97 20.13 23.60 -2.78
N VAL A 98 20.90 22.68 -2.16
CA VAL A 98 20.60 21.24 -2.25
C VAL A 98 19.25 20.88 -1.59
N PRO A 99 18.96 21.28 -0.34
CA PRO A 99 17.64 21.06 0.26
C PRO A 99 16.50 21.77 -0.48
N LEU A 100 16.76 22.95 -1.07
CA LEU A 100 15.80 23.69 -1.88
C LEU A 100 15.45 22.96 -3.18
N LEU A 101 16.45 22.41 -3.88
CA LEU A 101 16.28 21.58 -5.07
C LEU A 101 15.42 20.36 -4.74
N TYR A 102 15.73 19.68 -3.64
CA TYR A 102 14.96 18.54 -3.17
C TYR A 102 13.51 18.91 -2.84
N THR A 103 13.29 20.05 -2.18
CA THR A 103 11.95 20.56 -1.86
C THR A 103 11.17 20.92 -3.13
N GLY A 104 11.82 21.53 -4.11
CA GLY A 104 11.25 21.82 -5.43
C GLY A 104 10.86 20.55 -6.20
N LEU A 105 11.76 19.56 -6.25
CA LEU A 105 11.51 18.27 -6.92
C LEU A 105 10.32 17.50 -6.34
N ARG A 106 10.07 17.61 -5.03
CA ARG A 106 8.90 16.99 -4.38
C ARG A 106 7.59 17.76 -4.54
N THR A 107 7.64 19.08 -4.69
CA THR A 107 6.45 19.93 -4.64
C THR A 107 5.90 20.27 -6.02
N LEU A 108 6.77 20.33 -7.03
CA LEU A 108 6.43 20.74 -8.38
C LEU A 108 6.28 19.55 -9.33
N PRO A 109 5.46 19.68 -10.39
CA PRO A 109 5.45 18.68 -11.47
C PRO A 109 6.84 18.61 -12.14
N PRO A 110 7.19 17.46 -12.74
CA PRO A 110 8.56 17.19 -13.20
C PRO A 110 9.12 18.24 -14.17
N ARG A 111 8.27 18.79 -15.05
CA ARG A 111 8.68 19.87 -15.97
C ARG A 111 9.05 21.17 -15.24
N ALA A 112 8.21 21.60 -14.30
CA ALA A 112 8.46 22.82 -13.53
C ALA A 112 9.63 22.65 -12.54
N ALA A 113 9.78 21.45 -11.97
CA ALA A 113 10.93 21.11 -11.14
C ALA A 113 12.25 21.20 -11.93
N LEU A 114 12.31 20.66 -13.15
CA LEU A 114 13.49 20.76 -14.02
C LEU A 114 13.84 22.22 -14.37
N VAL A 115 12.83 23.05 -14.65
CA VAL A 115 13.02 24.49 -14.88
C VAL A 115 13.58 25.17 -13.62
N LEU A 116 13.00 24.92 -12.45
CA LEU A 116 13.48 25.48 -11.19
C LEU A 116 14.92 25.05 -10.89
N VAL A 117 15.24 23.77 -11.09
CA VAL A 117 16.60 23.23 -10.94
C VAL A 117 17.58 23.99 -11.83
N GLY A 118 17.26 24.15 -13.12
CA GLY A 118 18.09 24.90 -14.07
C GLY A 118 18.31 26.35 -13.64
N VAL A 119 17.24 27.05 -13.24
CA VAL A 119 17.31 28.44 -12.76
C VAL A 119 18.20 28.57 -11.52
N LEU A 120 18.02 27.70 -10.52
CA LEU A 120 18.83 27.71 -9.30
C LEU A 120 20.29 27.39 -9.61
N THR A 121 20.57 26.41 -10.47
CA THR A 121 21.95 26.07 -10.87
C THR A 121 22.63 27.22 -11.59
N VAL A 122 21.99 27.83 -12.59
CA VAL A 122 22.55 28.99 -13.32
C VAL A 122 22.80 30.15 -12.37
N PHE A 123 21.88 30.42 -11.46
CA PHE A 123 22.04 31.48 -10.46
C PHE A 123 23.23 31.22 -9.51
N VAL A 124 23.37 30.00 -8.99
CA VAL A 124 24.49 29.61 -8.11
C VAL A 124 25.83 29.75 -8.82
N VAL A 125 25.91 29.31 -10.08
CA VAL A 125 27.12 29.45 -10.90
C VAL A 125 27.45 30.92 -11.13
N ALA A 126 26.47 31.74 -11.52
CA ALA A 126 26.66 33.17 -11.73
C ALA A 126 27.10 33.91 -10.45
N ALA A 127 26.50 33.59 -9.31
CA ALA A 127 26.87 34.17 -8.01
C ALA A 127 28.30 33.81 -7.60
N GLN A 128 28.73 32.57 -7.83
CA GLN A 128 30.10 32.13 -7.50
C GLN A 128 31.15 32.74 -8.42
N LEU A 129 30.90 32.81 -9.74
CA LEU A 129 31.82 33.41 -10.70
C LEU A 129 32.05 34.90 -10.43
N ARG A 130 31.02 35.63 -9.97
CA ARG A 130 31.16 37.04 -9.58
C ARG A 130 32.11 37.25 -8.40
N LEU A 131 32.23 36.29 -7.49
CA LEU A 131 33.07 36.41 -6.29
C LEU A 131 34.49 35.87 -6.46
N ALA A 132 34.67 34.86 -7.32
CA ALA A 132 35.93 34.14 -7.41
C ALA A 132 37.09 35.01 -7.91
N GLY A 133 36.82 36.07 -8.68
CA GLY A 133 37.84 36.97 -9.26
C GLY A 133 38.84 36.30 -10.23
N ARG A 134 38.85 34.97 -10.28
CA ARG A 134 39.64 34.06 -11.10
C ARG A 134 38.76 32.91 -11.58
N PHE A 135 39.02 32.39 -12.76
CA PHE A 135 38.34 31.21 -13.29
C PHE A 135 38.78 29.96 -12.53
N ASP A 136 37.88 29.39 -11.74
CA ASP A 136 38.03 28.05 -11.15
C ASP A 136 37.00 27.11 -11.81
N PRO A 137 37.45 26.13 -12.62
CA PRO A 137 36.56 25.15 -13.26
C PRO A 137 35.67 24.40 -12.29
N ASN A 138 36.10 24.22 -11.03
CA ASN A 138 35.33 23.50 -10.02
C ASN A 138 34.03 24.26 -9.64
N LEU A 139 34.07 25.60 -9.61
CA LEU A 139 32.90 26.43 -9.32
C LEU A 139 31.85 26.38 -10.43
N LEU A 140 32.27 26.07 -11.65
CA LEU A 140 31.40 25.92 -12.82
C LEU A 140 30.77 24.52 -12.89
N LEU A 141 31.55 23.47 -12.61
CA LEU A 141 31.12 22.08 -12.78
C LEU A 141 30.39 21.49 -11.57
N ALA A 142 30.77 21.87 -10.34
CA ALA A 142 30.22 21.24 -9.15
C ALA A 142 28.70 21.46 -8.96
N PRO A 143 28.12 22.68 -9.10
CA PRO A 143 26.69 22.88 -8.91
C PRO A 143 25.82 22.14 -9.94
N PRO A 144 26.13 22.16 -11.25
CA PRO A 144 25.41 21.33 -12.23
C PRO A 144 25.54 19.83 -11.97
N ALA A 145 26.73 19.34 -11.60
CA ALA A 145 26.94 17.93 -11.31
C ALA A 145 26.08 17.46 -10.13
N VAL A 146 26.06 18.20 -9.02
CA VAL A 146 25.24 17.88 -7.85
C VAL A 146 23.75 17.93 -8.19
N ALA A 147 23.31 18.96 -8.93
CA ALA A 147 21.92 19.08 -9.36
C ALA A 147 21.49 17.92 -10.27
N ALA A 148 22.36 17.52 -11.21
CA ALA A 148 22.12 16.41 -12.12
C ALA A 148 22.03 15.08 -11.36
N ILE A 149 22.98 14.79 -10.46
CA ILE A 149 22.97 13.57 -9.64
C ILE A 149 21.72 13.52 -8.74
N ALA A 150 21.43 14.61 -8.01
CA ALA A 150 20.27 14.67 -7.12
C ALA A 150 18.96 14.46 -7.89
N THR A 151 18.82 15.10 -9.06
CA THR A 151 17.63 14.94 -9.93
C THR A 151 17.53 13.52 -10.47
N ALA A 152 18.65 12.94 -10.94
CA ALA A 152 18.68 11.59 -11.48
C ALA A 152 18.31 10.54 -10.43
N VAL A 153 18.90 10.63 -9.23
CA VAL A 153 18.59 9.75 -8.09
C VAL A 153 17.13 9.89 -7.71
N PHE A 154 16.64 11.12 -7.55
CA PHE A 154 15.24 11.37 -7.20
C PHE A 154 14.26 10.74 -8.21
N LEU A 155 14.47 11.00 -9.51
CA LEU A 155 13.63 10.44 -10.57
C LEU A 155 13.73 8.92 -10.65
N HIS A 156 14.91 8.35 -10.39
CA HIS A 156 15.10 6.90 -10.37
C HIS A 156 14.34 6.27 -9.21
N THR A 157 14.49 6.82 -7.99
CA THR A 157 13.80 6.35 -6.79
C THR A 157 12.28 6.44 -6.95
N GLU A 158 11.75 7.56 -7.45
CA GLU A 158 10.31 7.71 -7.71
C GLU A 158 9.79 6.64 -8.68
N ARG A 159 10.51 6.39 -9.78
CA ARG A 159 10.13 5.35 -10.76
C ARG A 159 10.22 3.95 -10.17
N GLN A 160 11.26 3.67 -9.39
CA GLN A 160 11.44 2.41 -8.67
C GLN A 160 10.28 2.15 -7.71
N THR A 161 9.94 3.13 -6.87
CA THR A 161 8.84 3.03 -5.92
C THR A 161 7.49 2.84 -6.63
N ALA A 162 7.25 3.55 -7.74
CA ALA A 162 6.03 3.37 -8.53
C ALA A 162 5.92 1.94 -9.10
N ARG A 163 7.01 1.40 -9.64
CA ARG A 163 7.05 0.01 -10.14
C ARG A 163 6.85 -1.00 -9.04
N GLN A 164 7.52 -0.82 -7.90
CA GLN A 164 7.39 -1.71 -6.74
C GLN A 164 5.95 -1.73 -6.21
N ARG A 165 5.28 -0.56 -6.14
CA ARG A 165 3.86 -0.48 -5.75
C ARG A 165 2.97 -1.25 -6.71
N ALA A 166 3.15 -1.06 -8.02
CA ALA A 166 2.38 -1.79 -9.03
C ALA A 166 2.57 -3.31 -8.90
N LEU A 167 3.80 -3.78 -8.70
CA LEU A 167 4.09 -5.20 -8.50
C LEU A 167 3.47 -5.77 -7.21
N ILE A 168 3.46 -5.01 -6.11
CA ILE A 168 2.81 -5.41 -4.87
C ILE A 168 1.29 -5.52 -5.07
N ASP A 169 0.69 -4.53 -5.73
CA ASP A 169 -0.75 -4.53 -6.01
C ASP A 169 -1.14 -5.72 -6.90
N ASP A 170 -0.34 -6.01 -7.92
CA ASP A 170 -0.55 -7.19 -8.78
C ASP A 170 -0.36 -8.50 -8.01
N LEU A 171 0.67 -8.61 -7.15
CA LEU A 171 0.87 -9.79 -6.31
C LEU A 171 -0.31 -10.03 -5.37
N ILE A 172 -0.85 -8.98 -4.75
CA ILE A 172 -2.01 -9.06 -3.87
C ILE A 172 -3.24 -9.52 -4.66
N ARG A 173 -3.45 -8.98 -5.86
CA ARG A 173 -4.54 -9.37 -6.76
C ARG A 173 -4.45 -10.86 -7.12
N THR A 174 -3.31 -11.31 -7.62
CA THR A 174 -3.08 -12.71 -8.02
C THR A 174 -3.25 -13.66 -6.83
N ARG A 175 -2.79 -13.29 -5.62
CA ARG A 175 -3.03 -14.10 -4.42
C ARG A 175 -4.50 -14.23 -4.06
N ARG A 176 -5.31 -13.19 -4.25
CA ARG A 176 -6.76 -13.25 -4.02
C ARG A 176 -7.45 -14.15 -5.03
N GLU A 177 -7.06 -14.04 -6.30
CA GLU A 177 -7.57 -14.90 -7.37
C GLU A 177 -7.21 -16.37 -7.13
N LEU A 178 -5.96 -16.65 -6.78
CA LEU A 178 -5.50 -18.01 -6.44
C LEU A 178 -6.27 -18.57 -5.25
N ALA A 179 -6.39 -17.81 -4.16
CA ALA A 179 -7.15 -18.26 -2.98
C ALA A 179 -8.64 -18.50 -3.29
N ALA A 180 -9.23 -17.73 -4.22
CA ALA A 180 -10.59 -17.98 -4.68
C ALA A 180 -10.69 -19.26 -5.52
N SER A 181 -9.69 -19.53 -6.38
CA SER A 181 -9.61 -20.77 -7.17
C SER A 181 -9.44 -22.00 -6.26
N GLU A 182 -8.50 -21.96 -5.33
CA GLU A 182 -8.25 -23.05 -4.38
C GLU A 182 -9.49 -23.36 -3.52
N ARG A 183 -10.25 -22.33 -3.10
CA ARG A 183 -11.52 -22.54 -2.39
C ARG A 183 -12.56 -23.24 -3.26
N ARG A 184 -12.66 -22.88 -4.54
CA ARG A 184 -13.59 -23.52 -5.49
C ARG A 184 -13.19 -24.98 -5.73
N GLU A 185 -11.91 -25.23 -5.98
CA GLU A 185 -11.37 -26.58 -6.16
C GLU A 185 -11.55 -27.42 -4.90
N GLY A 186 -11.25 -26.88 -3.72
CA GLY A 186 -11.47 -27.55 -2.44
C GLY A 186 -12.95 -27.90 -2.20
N THR A 187 -13.86 -26.99 -2.55
CA THR A 187 -15.31 -27.25 -2.45
C THR A 187 -15.75 -28.37 -3.40
N LEU A 188 -15.23 -28.39 -4.63
CA LEU A 188 -15.54 -29.43 -5.62
C LEU A 188 -14.97 -30.79 -5.22
N ALA A 189 -13.71 -30.82 -4.75
CA ALA A 189 -13.07 -32.03 -4.27
C ALA A 189 -13.83 -32.62 -3.07
N GLU A 190 -14.25 -31.78 -2.13
CA GLU A 190 -15.02 -32.22 -0.96
C GLU A 190 -16.41 -32.74 -1.36
N ARG A 191 -17.09 -32.07 -2.29
CA ARG A 191 -18.36 -32.55 -2.83
C ARG A 191 -18.22 -33.93 -3.49
N GLN A 192 -17.15 -34.16 -4.24
CA GLN A 192 -16.89 -35.45 -4.87
C GLN A 192 -16.58 -36.53 -3.83
N ARG A 193 -15.76 -36.22 -2.81
CA ARG A 193 -15.48 -37.11 -1.68
C ARG A 193 -16.78 -37.52 -0.96
N LEU A 194 -17.61 -36.55 -0.60
CA LEU A 194 -18.89 -36.78 0.06
C LEU A 194 -19.84 -37.60 -0.83
N SER A 195 -19.87 -37.36 -2.14
CA SER A 195 -20.70 -38.15 -3.05
C SER A 195 -20.28 -39.62 -3.09
N MET A 196 -18.99 -39.93 -3.04
CA MET A 196 -18.49 -41.31 -2.97
C MET A 196 -18.84 -41.96 -1.63
N GLU A 197 -18.60 -41.25 -0.51
CA GLU A 197 -18.89 -41.75 0.84
C GLU A 197 -20.39 -42.04 1.05
N ILE A 198 -21.26 -41.15 0.57
CA ILE A 198 -22.72 -41.35 0.60
C ILE A 198 -23.11 -42.54 -0.29
N HIS A 199 -22.54 -42.66 -1.49
CA HIS A 199 -22.86 -43.75 -2.40
C HIS A 199 -22.45 -45.12 -1.82
N ASP A 200 -21.27 -45.20 -1.21
CA ASP A 200 -20.77 -46.43 -0.59
C ASP A 200 -21.64 -46.84 0.61
N SER A 201 -22.03 -45.89 1.47
CA SER A 201 -22.96 -46.15 2.58
C SER A 201 -24.32 -46.66 2.08
N LEU A 202 -24.89 -46.02 1.06
CA LEU A 202 -26.16 -46.46 0.46
C LEU A 202 -26.05 -47.84 -0.19
N ALA A 203 -24.97 -48.11 -0.93
CA ALA A 203 -24.74 -49.39 -1.58
C ALA A 203 -24.59 -50.53 -0.55
N GLN A 204 -23.90 -50.27 0.57
CA GLN A 204 -23.75 -51.21 1.67
C GLN A 204 -25.10 -51.48 2.36
N GLY A 205 -25.86 -50.44 2.67
CA GLY A 205 -27.17 -50.54 3.30
C GLY A 205 -28.17 -51.34 2.46
N LEU A 206 -28.24 -51.07 1.15
CA LEU A 206 -29.10 -51.79 0.22
C LEU A 206 -28.67 -53.26 0.04
N SER A 207 -27.36 -53.54 0.04
CA SER A 207 -26.84 -54.91 -0.03
C SER A 207 -27.21 -55.73 1.20
N SER A 208 -27.11 -55.14 2.40
CA SER A 208 -27.55 -55.76 3.66
C SER A 208 -29.06 -56.08 3.63
N GLN A 209 -29.87 -55.11 3.21
CA GLN A 209 -31.32 -55.29 3.07
C GLN A 209 -31.67 -56.42 2.08
N ARG A 210 -31.01 -56.45 0.91
CA ARG A 210 -31.20 -57.52 -0.08
C ARG A 210 -30.84 -58.89 0.49
N MET A 211 -29.74 -58.99 1.24
CA MET A 211 -29.30 -60.25 1.85
C MET A 211 -30.30 -60.77 2.89
N LEU A 212 -30.88 -59.89 3.71
CA LEU A 212 -31.93 -60.24 4.67
C LEU A 212 -33.22 -60.71 3.98
N LEU A 213 -33.63 -60.04 2.90
CA LEU A 213 -34.79 -60.46 2.11
C LEU A 213 -34.56 -61.82 1.44
N GLN A 214 -33.38 -62.05 0.88
CA GLN A 214 -33.00 -63.35 0.33
C GLN A 214 -32.96 -64.46 1.38
N ALA A 215 -32.56 -64.15 2.62
CA ALA A 215 -32.60 -65.09 3.73
C ALA A 215 -34.06 -65.43 4.12
N ALA A 216 -34.95 -64.43 4.16
CA ALA A 216 -36.37 -64.62 4.44
C ALA A 216 -37.03 -65.55 3.40
N GLU A 217 -36.73 -65.34 2.11
CA GLU A 217 -37.32 -66.12 1.01
C GLU A 217 -36.95 -67.62 1.07
N ARG A 218 -35.71 -67.94 1.49
CA ARG A 218 -35.26 -69.35 1.61
C ARG A 218 -35.95 -70.13 2.73
N VAL A 219 -36.43 -69.45 3.77
CA VAL A 219 -37.06 -70.09 4.95
C VAL A 219 -38.56 -69.82 5.03
N TRP A 220 -39.14 -69.24 3.98
CA TRP A 220 -40.52 -68.74 3.96
C TRP A 220 -41.57 -69.80 4.32
N GLU A 221 -41.44 -71.00 3.77
CA GLU A 221 -42.35 -72.12 4.03
C GLU A 221 -41.89 -73.02 5.19
N SER A 222 -40.57 -73.16 5.39
CA SER A 222 -39.99 -74.12 6.34
C SER A 222 -39.87 -73.59 7.77
N ASP A 223 -39.71 -72.27 7.95
CA ASP A 223 -39.62 -71.60 9.26
C ASP A 223 -40.21 -70.17 9.15
N PRO A 224 -41.56 -70.05 9.19
CA PRO A 224 -42.25 -68.78 8.98
C PRO A 224 -41.89 -67.69 10.00
N ASP A 225 -41.50 -68.09 11.21
CA ASP A 225 -41.13 -67.14 12.27
C ASP A 225 -39.76 -66.52 12.01
N LYS A 226 -38.77 -67.31 11.55
CA LYS A 226 -37.50 -66.76 11.05
C LYS A 226 -37.68 -65.90 9.80
N ALA A 227 -38.55 -66.29 8.87
CA ALA A 227 -38.84 -65.48 7.70
C ALA A 227 -39.35 -64.09 8.10
N ARG A 228 -40.31 -64.01 9.03
CA ARG A 228 -40.81 -62.75 9.58
C ARG A 228 -39.71 -61.95 10.29
N ALA A 229 -38.81 -62.59 11.02
CA ALA A 229 -37.68 -61.93 11.68
C ALA A 229 -36.72 -61.29 10.66
N HIS A 230 -36.38 -61.99 9.58
CA HIS A 230 -35.55 -61.46 8.50
C HIS A 230 -36.20 -60.26 7.78
N VAL A 231 -37.52 -60.31 7.51
CA VAL A 231 -38.26 -59.19 6.93
C VAL A 231 -38.26 -57.97 7.87
N LYS A 232 -38.49 -58.17 9.18
CA LYS A 232 -38.39 -57.09 10.17
C LYS A 232 -36.98 -56.49 10.23
N GLY A 233 -35.94 -57.33 10.13
CA GLY A 233 -34.56 -56.87 10.03
C GLY A 233 -34.33 -56.00 8.79
N ALA A 234 -34.81 -56.44 7.62
CA ALA A 234 -34.71 -55.67 6.37
C ALA A 234 -35.45 -54.32 6.46
N ALA A 235 -36.63 -54.29 7.09
CA ALA A 235 -37.37 -53.06 7.34
C ALA A 235 -36.61 -52.09 8.27
N SER A 236 -36.00 -52.61 9.34
CA SER A 236 -35.19 -51.79 10.26
C SER A 236 -33.96 -51.19 9.58
N VAL A 237 -33.26 -51.96 8.72
CA VAL A 237 -32.14 -51.45 7.92
C VAL A 237 -32.60 -50.35 6.97
N ALA A 238 -33.76 -50.51 6.32
CA ALA A 238 -34.32 -49.49 5.44
C ALA A 238 -34.67 -48.19 6.19
N GLU A 239 -35.29 -48.30 7.37
CA GLU A 239 -35.57 -47.15 8.24
C GLU A 239 -34.29 -46.42 8.67
N HIS A 240 -33.25 -47.18 9.05
CA HIS A 240 -31.97 -46.61 9.43
C HIS A 240 -31.30 -45.84 8.28
N ASN A 241 -31.18 -46.46 7.11
CA ASN A 241 -30.57 -45.85 5.92
C ASN A 241 -31.34 -44.59 5.49
N LEU A 242 -32.67 -44.61 5.60
CA LEU A 242 -33.51 -43.46 5.22
C LEU A 242 -33.38 -42.31 6.22
N ALA A 243 -33.22 -42.61 7.51
CA ALA A 243 -32.90 -41.60 8.53
C ALA A 243 -31.50 -41.00 8.31
N GLU A 244 -30.52 -41.82 7.93
CA GLU A 244 -29.15 -41.38 7.65
C GLU A 244 -29.07 -40.51 6.39
N ALA A 245 -29.73 -40.92 5.30
CA ALA A 245 -29.84 -40.11 4.08
C ALA A 245 -30.51 -38.76 4.33
N ARG A 246 -31.58 -38.72 5.16
CA ARG A 246 -32.22 -37.46 5.56
C ARG A 246 -31.30 -36.55 6.36
N ARG A 247 -30.49 -37.12 7.28
CA ARG A 247 -29.48 -36.36 8.02
C ARG A 247 -28.42 -35.78 7.08
N PHE A 248 -27.87 -36.56 6.14
CA PHE A 248 -26.90 -36.06 5.17
C PHE A 248 -27.45 -34.91 4.31
N VAL A 249 -28.69 -35.02 3.83
CA VAL A 249 -29.34 -33.93 3.06
C VAL A 249 -29.53 -32.67 3.91
N HIS A 250 -29.88 -32.83 5.19
CA HIS A 250 -30.04 -31.72 6.12
C HIS A 250 -28.69 -31.06 6.47
N ASP A 251 -27.65 -31.84 6.72
CA ASP A 251 -26.33 -31.35 7.11
C ASP A 251 -25.56 -30.72 5.94
N LEU A 252 -25.83 -31.14 4.70
CA LEU A 252 -25.32 -30.49 3.49
C LEU A 252 -26.16 -29.27 3.03
N ALA A 253 -27.32 -29.02 3.64
CA ALA A 253 -28.09 -27.81 3.34
C ALA A 253 -27.31 -26.57 3.86
N PRO A 254 -27.20 -25.48 3.08
CA PRO A 254 -26.48 -24.29 3.49
C PRO A 254 -26.90 -23.81 4.88
N ALA A 255 -25.93 -23.53 5.76
CA ALA A 255 -26.17 -23.03 7.12
C ALA A 255 -27.03 -21.74 7.18
N ASP A 256 -27.13 -21.02 6.06
CA ASP A 256 -27.99 -19.85 5.90
C ASP A 256 -29.48 -20.20 5.75
N LEU A 257 -29.80 -21.40 5.24
CA LEU A 257 -31.16 -21.95 5.21
C LEU A 257 -31.51 -22.65 6.53
N ALA A 258 -30.54 -23.30 7.18
CA ALA A 258 -30.74 -24.00 8.44
C ALA A 258 -31.02 -23.07 9.64
N ARG A 259 -30.59 -21.79 9.59
CA ARG A 259 -30.83 -20.79 10.65
C ARG A 259 -32.23 -20.15 10.65
N GLY A 260 -33.19 -20.72 9.91
CA GLY A 260 -34.61 -20.39 10.08
C GLY A 260 -35.13 -19.14 9.37
N GLY A 261 -34.32 -18.50 8.51
CA GLY A 261 -34.76 -17.32 7.73
C GLY A 261 -35.54 -17.62 6.44
N GLY A 262 -35.60 -18.89 6.02
CA GLY A 262 -36.17 -19.28 4.73
C GLY A 262 -35.36 -18.81 3.52
N LEU A 263 -35.76 -19.26 2.32
CA LEU A 263 -35.10 -18.96 1.05
C LEU A 263 -34.99 -17.45 0.77
N GLU A 264 -36.00 -16.68 1.21
CA GLU A 264 -36.05 -15.23 0.99
C GLU A 264 -34.99 -14.47 1.77
N ALA A 265 -34.71 -14.86 3.03
CA ALA A 265 -33.65 -14.24 3.82
C ALA A 265 -32.26 -14.60 3.29
N ALA A 266 -32.07 -15.83 2.81
CA ALA A 266 -30.83 -16.27 2.18
C ALA A 266 -30.55 -15.50 0.88
N LEU A 267 -31.57 -15.30 0.03
CA LEU A 267 -31.45 -14.50 -1.19
C LEU A 267 -31.15 -13.02 -0.91
N ARG A 268 -31.79 -12.43 0.12
CA ARG A 268 -31.50 -11.04 0.54
C ARG A 268 -30.08 -10.87 1.08
N ALA A 269 -29.58 -11.83 1.85
CA ALA A 269 -28.21 -11.80 2.37
C ALA A 269 -27.16 -11.94 1.25
N LEU A 270 -27.44 -12.78 0.24
CA LEU A 270 -26.58 -12.93 -0.93
C LEU A 270 -26.56 -11.65 -1.78
N ALA A 271 -27.74 -11.07 -2.04
CA ALA A 271 -27.85 -9.81 -2.78
C ALA A 271 -27.07 -8.68 -2.08
N ALA A 272 -27.16 -8.58 -0.75
CA ALA A 272 -26.45 -7.57 0.03
C ALA A 272 -24.92 -7.72 -0.02
N ARG A 273 -24.40 -8.95 -0.13
CA ARG A 273 -22.95 -9.21 -0.28
C ARG A 273 -22.43 -8.83 -1.66
N GLU A 274 -23.19 -9.14 -2.72
CA GLU A 274 -22.79 -8.83 -4.10
C GLU A 274 -22.98 -7.35 -4.47
N SER A 275 -23.89 -6.63 -3.80
CA SER A 275 -24.07 -5.18 -4.01
C SER A 275 -23.12 -4.30 -3.16
N GLY A 276 -22.29 -4.91 -2.31
CA GLY A 276 -21.37 -4.23 -1.40
C GLY A 276 -19.92 -4.15 -1.86
N ASP A 277 -19.58 -4.79 -3.00
CA ASP A 277 -18.33 -4.62 -3.76
C ASP A 277 -18.53 -3.61 -4.92
#